data_AF-A0A5B9QLR5-F1
#
_entry.id   AF-A0A5B9QLR5-F1
#
_cell.length_a   1.000
_cell.length_b   1.000
_cell.length_c   1.000
_cell.angle_alpha   90.00
_cell.angle_beta   90.00
_cell.angle_gamma   90.00
#
_symmetry.space_group_name_H-M   'P 1'
#
loop_
_entity.id
_entity.type
_entity.pdbx_description
1 polymer ?
#
loop_
_entity_poly.entity_id
_entity_poly.type
_entity_poly.pdbx_seq_one_letter_code
_entity_poly.pdbx_strand_id
1 'polypeptide(L)'
;MRPLISILRAAHCRSTHHFFAIDALAYTESDAGGRLGQILLRHHDRYLAGAKDPDTRFRDFHNHVIHVTDGYWGGAPAKAIRWYERLQELLAEGRWSDAAHAMGVLSHYVTDPMQPLHTAQSERETLVHRPLEWSITKSYESIRRQWLDSDVEVRFQLSNQPGWLAEAILHGARVAHRSYDLLINGYNLEVGAKDPPRGLNGPLRTALAELFGLATVGLARIIDRAAQQAEQQRGGNLPTPSLSTALVLAGVRVPHRLWLRRIEDREEQAAVEQLLEEYQRCGELSEHRPQECKTVQRSVAVYQRDRARRRQAKQSAAATLYHDQGHAAQETFVEAAQRLEQQRQAAMQRAEQAIRQAEQSRQGTTPAADTSSHDESSADDYPATIPFRPRLQLSGSRLSVRANIVDAPSIGPKTAARLQAIGIETVGDLLDAPAAATARRLGTRWIDEQRLADWQAQAELMCSVPDLLARDVKLLVGSGCRTPQTLADSDPNSLHKSILRFAVTSDGRRALRGAQPPEKADIRQWIDNANPGRSVAA
;
A
#
# COMPACT_ATOMS: atom_id res chain seq x y z
N MET A 1 -7.29 10.03 -30.27
CA MET A 1 -6.74 10.40 -28.93
C MET A 1 -5.26 10.77 -28.98
N ARG A 2 -4.38 9.95 -29.59
CA ARG A 2 -2.91 10.15 -29.58
C ARG A 2 -2.40 11.55 -30.01
N PRO A 3 -2.91 12.20 -31.08
CA PRO A 3 -2.43 13.53 -31.47
C PRO A 3 -2.72 14.60 -30.41
N LEU A 4 -3.92 14.55 -29.81
CA LEU A 4 -4.33 15.48 -28.75
C LEU A 4 -3.50 15.26 -27.48
N ILE A 5 -3.25 14.00 -27.10
CA ILE A 5 -2.37 13.66 -25.97
C ILE A 5 -0.98 14.28 -26.16
N SER A 6 -0.39 14.13 -27.36
CA SER A 6 0.92 14.71 -27.67
C SER A 6 0.95 16.24 -27.52
N ILE A 7 -0.07 16.93 -28.06
CA ILE A 7 -0.20 18.40 -27.95
C ILE A 7 -0.39 18.84 -26.49
N LEU A 8 -1.26 18.16 -25.74
CA LEU A 8 -1.51 18.48 -24.33
C LEU A 8 -0.27 18.26 -23.47
N ARG A 9 0.48 17.18 -23.72
CA ARG A 9 1.77 16.93 -23.06
C ARG A 9 2.77 18.05 -23.33
N ALA A 10 2.95 18.43 -24.59
CA ALA A 10 3.96 19.41 -24.97
C ALA A 10 3.62 20.82 -24.46
N ALA A 11 2.34 21.21 -24.55
CA ALA A 11 1.94 22.60 -24.38
C ALA A 11 1.19 22.91 -23.07
N HIS A 12 0.52 21.93 -22.46
CA HIS A 12 -0.37 22.18 -21.31
C HIS A 12 0.10 21.52 -20.02
N CYS A 13 0.87 20.43 -20.10
CA CYS A 13 1.45 19.78 -18.92
C CYS A 13 2.64 20.58 -18.37
N ARG A 14 2.59 20.87 -17.07
CA ARG A 14 3.57 21.71 -16.35
C ARG A 14 4.03 21.12 -15.02
N SER A 15 3.48 19.98 -14.62
CA SER A 15 3.83 19.26 -13.39
C SER A 15 3.78 17.76 -13.67
N THR A 16 4.44 16.98 -12.83
CA THR A 16 4.42 15.51 -12.92
C THR A 16 2.98 14.95 -12.89
N HIS A 17 2.09 15.49 -12.05
CA HIS A 17 0.68 15.07 -12.01
C HIS A 17 -0.07 15.31 -13.33
N HIS A 18 0.17 16.44 -14.01
CA HIS A 18 -0.42 16.66 -15.32
C HIS A 18 0.03 15.59 -16.33
N PHE A 19 1.31 15.24 -16.31
CA PHE A 19 1.82 14.23 -17.22
C PHE A 19 1.25 12.85 -16.90
N PHE A 20 1.23 12.41 -15.64
CA PHE A 20 0.60 11.13 -15.27
C PHE A 20 -0.89 11.09 -15.62
N ALA A 21 -1.62 12.17 -15.35
CA ALA A 21 -3.05 12.28 -15.68
C ALA A 21 -3.32 12.09 -17.18
N ILE A 22 -2.49 12.68 -18.05
CA ILE A 22 -2.64 12.56 -19.50
C ILE A 22 -2.10 11.22 -20.03
N ASP A 23 -0.98 10.75 -19.49
CA ASP A 23 -0.31 9.54 -19.97
C ASP A 23 -1.11 8.29 -19.65
N ALA A 24 -1.75 8.23 -18.47
CA ALA A 24 -2.61 7.12 -18.09
C ALA A 24 -3.74 6.86 -19.11
N LEU A 25 -4.22 7.88 -19.81
CA LEU A 25 -5.26 7.73 -20.83
C LEU A 25 -4.84 6.91 -22.04
N ALA A 26 -3.52 6.78 -22.29
CA ALA A 26 -3.00 5.92 -23.35
C ALA A 26 -2.91 4.44 -22.93
N TYR A 27 -3.04 4.16 -21.63
CA TYR A 27 -2.91 2.83 -21.04
C TYR A 27 -4.24 2.28 -20.54
N THR A 28 -5.38 2.93 -20.79
CA THR A 28 -6.71 2.33 -20.53
C THR A 28 -6.92 1.15 -21.46
N GLU A 29 -7.42 0.04 -20.94
CA GLU A 29 -7.64 -1.19 -21.71
C GLU A 29 -9.13 -1.44 -22.01
N SER A 30 -10.02 -0.91 -21.19
CA SER A 30 -11.46 -1.14 -21.36
C SER A 30 -12.06 -0.13 -22.33
N ASP A 31 -13.07 -0.55 -23.09
CA ASP A 31 -13.82 0.37 -23.94
C ASP A 31 -14.46 1.51 -23.14
N ALA A 32 -14.97 1.19 -21.93
CA ALA A 32 -15.51 2.17 -21.00
C ALA A 32 -14.46 3.22 -20.61
N GLY A 33 -13.26 2.77 -20.25
CA GLY A 33 -12.13 3.64 -19.93
C GLY A 33 -11.70 4.48 -21.12
N GLY A 34 -11.69 3.93 -22.33
CA GLY A 34 -11.47 4.69 -23.56
C GLY A 34 -12.49 5.81 -23.78
N ARG A 35 -13.78 5.55 -23.50
CA ARG A 35 -14.85 6.56 -23.55
C ARG A 35 -14.68 7.63 -22.48
N LEU A 36 -14.41 7.24 -21.23
CA LEU A 36 -14.10 8.19 -20.16
C LEU A 36 -12.87 9.03 -20.53
N GLY A 37 -11.82 8.42 -21.07
CA GLY A 37 -10.63 9.14 -21.55
C GLY A 37 -10.94 10.19 -22.60
N GLN A 38 -11.88 9.94 -23.53
CA GLN A 38 -12.33 10.96 -24.49
C GLN A 38 -13.06 12.12 -23.81
N ILE A 39 -13.88 11.84 -22.79
CA ILE A 39 -14.54 12.88 -21.98
C ILE A 39 -13.50 13.74 -21.27
N LEU A 40 -12.51 13.11 -20.62
CA LEU A 40 -11.42 13.80 -19.93
C LEU A 40 -10.60 14.68 -20.88
N LEU A 41 -10.26 14.17 -22.07
CA LEU A 41 -9.55 14.94 -23.09
C LEU A 41 -10.37 16.12 -23.63
N ARG A 42 -11.67 15.95 -23.81
CA ARG A 42 -12.56 17.06 -24.20
C ARG A 42 -12.56 18.16 -23.15
N HIS A 43 -12.52 17.79 -21.88
CA HIS A 43 -12.52 18.72 -20.74
C HIS A 43 -11.13 18.89 -20.10
N HIS A 44 -10.06 18.82 -20.91
CA HIS A 44 -8.68 18.77 -20.41
C HIS A 44 -8.30 19.94 -19.49
N ASP A 45 -8.79 21.17 -19.71
CA ASP A 45 -8.48 22.28 -18.80
C ASP A 45 -8.95 22.00 -17.36
N ARG A 46 -10.15 21.43 -17.21
CA ARG A 46 -10.71 21.07 -15.90
C ARG A 46 -10.00 19.86 -15.32
N TYR A 47 -9.67 18.88 -16.15
CA TYR A 47 -8.92 17.70 -15.74
C TYR A 47 -7.53 18.06 -15.21
N LEU A 48 -6.77 18.85 -15.97
CA LEU A 48 -5.44 19.32 -15.60
C LEU A 48 -5.50 20.25 -14.37
N ALA A 49 -6.48 21.16 -14.31
CA ALA A 49 -6.70 21.97 -13.10
C ALA A 49 -6.93 21.09 -11.86
N GLY A 50 -7.76 20.05 -11.98
CA GLY A 50 -7.99 19.10 -10.89
C GLY A 50 -6.70 18.41 -10.42
N ALA A 51 -5.82 18.03 -11.35
CA ALA A 51 -4.55 17.37 -11.03
C ALA A 51 -3.52 18.27 -10.31
N LYS A 52 -3.74 19.59 -10.26
CA LYS A 52 -2.86 20.58 -9.61
C LYS A 52 -3.53 21.31 -8.43
N ASP A 53 -4.86 21.28 -8.33
CA ASP A 53 -5.62 21.96 -7.27
C ASP A 53 -5.23 21.52 -5.84
N PRO A 54 -4.89 20.24 -5.57
CA PRO A 54 -4.42 19.85 -4.23
C PRO A 54 -3.18 20.61 -3.75
N ASP A 55 -2.19 20.87 -4.61
CA ASP A 55 -0.97 21.62 -4.25
C ASP A 55 -1.21 23.13 -4.14
N THR A 56 -2.05 23.65 -5.03
CA THR A 56 -2.13 25.10 -5.27
C THR A 56 -3.32 25.75 -4.57
N ARG A 57 -4.45 25.05 -4.49
CA ARG A 57 -5.72 25.58 -3.99
C ARG A 57 -6.15 24.96 -2.67
N PHE A 58 -6.11 23.63 -2.55
CA PHE A 58 -6.53 22.96 -1.30
C PHE A 58 -5.42 23.05 -0.25
N ARG A 59 -4.17 22.84 -0.68
CA ARG A 59 -2.96 22.92 0.14
C ARG A 59 -3.07 22.05 1.40
N ASP A 60 -3.75 20.91 1.25
CA ASP A 60 -4.07 19.99 2.32
C ASP A 60 -3.03 18.87 2.42
N PHE A 61 -1.75 19.26 2.48
CA PHE A 61 -0.56 18.40 2.37
C PHE A 61 -0.56 17.12 3.22
N HIS A 62 -1.25 17.10 4.37
CA HIS A 62 -1.45 15.86 5.14
C HIS A 62 -2.16 14.74 4.34
N ASN A 63 -2.99 15.11 3.36
CA ASN A 63 -3.72 14.20 2.50
C ASN A 63 -2.93 13.76 1.27
N HIS A 64 -1.67 14.15 1.13
CA HIS A 64 -0.79 13.76 0.02
C HIS A 64 0.10 12.58 0.43
N VAL A 65 0.37 12.46 1.73
CA VAL A 65 1.33 11.50 2.26
C VAL A 65 0.71 10.20 2.78
N ILE A 66 1.54 9.15 2.81
CA ILE A 66 1.33 7.88 3.52
C ILE A 66 2.66 7.40 4.12
N HIS A 67 2.91 7.72 5.38
CA HIS A 67 4.08 7.25 6.12
C HIS A 67 3.99 5.74 6.42
N VAL A 68 4.66 4.93 5.60
CA VAL A 68 4.57 3.46 5.62
C VAL A 68 5.07 2.88 6.94
N THR A 69 6.14 3.45 7.50
CA THR A 69 6.76 3.01 8.77
C THR A 69 6.02 3.51 10.01
N ASP A 70 5.19 4.55 9.90
CA ASP A 70 4.41 5.13 10.99
C ASP A 70 3.01 4.51 11.14
N GLY A 71 2.85 3.27 10.66
CA GLY A 71 1.57 2.58 10.65
C GLY A 71 0.62 3.14 9.59
N TYR A 72 1.14 3.51 8.42
CA TYR A 72 0.39 4.12 7.31
C TYR A 72 -0.27 5.45 7.69
N TRP A 73 0.43 6.28 8.47
CA TRP A 73 -0.07 7.60 8.83
C TRP A 73 -0.14 8.51 7.60
N GLY A 74 -1.28 9.16 7.38
CA GLY A 74 -1.51 10.01 6.21
C GLY A 74 -2.95 9.98 5.73
N GLY A 75 -3.35 10.98 4.96
CA GLY A 75 -4.76 11.18 4.56
C GLY A 75 -5.11 10.75 3.13
N ALA A 76 -4.11 10.38 2.31
CA ALA A 76 -4.33 10.16 0.87
C ALA A 76 -5.42 9.12 0.53
N PRO A 77 -5.48 7.92 1.14
CA PRO A 77 -6.51 6.94 0.79
C PRO A 77 -7.93 7.45 1.06
N ALA A 78 -8.14 8.10 2.22
CA ALA A 78 -9.45 8.62 2.59
C ALA A 78 -9.87 9.80 1.68
N LYS A 79 -8.91 10.61 1.23
CA LYS A 79 -9.17 11.71 0.31
C LYS A 79 -9.46 11.21 -1.10
N ALA A 80 -8.70 10.23 -1.59
CA ALA A 80 -8.93 9.58 -2.88
C ALA A 80 -10.31 8.91 -2.94
N ILE A 81 -10.73 8.17 -1.90
CA ILE A 81 -12.08 7.57 -1.84
C ILE A 81 -13.17 8.64 -1.99
N ARG A 82 -13.09 9.75 -1.26
CA ARG A 82 -14.10 10.82 -1.35
C ARG A 82 -14.19 11.42 -2.75
N TRP A 83 -13.05 11.62 -3.41
CA TRP A 83 -13.03 12.13 -4.79
C TRP A 83 -13.48 11.08 -5.82
N TYR A 84 -13.25 9.80 -5.54
CA TYR A 84 -13.79 8.69 -6.34
C TYR A 84 -15.32 8.64 -6.26
N GLU A 85 -15.89 8.72 -5.05
CA GLU A 85 -17.35 8.79 -4.84
C GLU A 85 -17.93 10.00 -5.57
N ARG A 86 -17.29 11.17 -5.41
CA ARG A 86 -17.71 12.41 -6.09
C ARG A 86 -17.64 12.28 -7.62
N LEU A 87 -16.61 11.62 -8.14
CA LEU A 87 -16.49 11.33 -9.57
C LEU A 87 -17.67 10.48 -10.06
N GLN A 88 -18.02 9.40 -9.35
CA GLN A 88 -19.14 8.53 -9.71
C GLN A 88 -20.46 9.29 -9.73
N GLU A 89 -20.74 10.12 -8.72
CA GLU A 89 -21.92 11.00 -8.70
C GLU A 89 -21.99 11.92 -9.93
N LEU A 90 -20.89 12.60 -10.24
CA LEU A 90 -20.83 13.54 -11.36
C LEU A 90 -20.97 12.85 -12.72
N LEU A 91 -20.45 11.63 -12.86
CA LEU A 91 -20.64 10.80 -14.06
C LEU A 91 -22.10 10.34 -14.20
N ALA A 92 -22.74 9.96 -13.10
CA ALA A 92 -24.16 9.59 -13.08
C ALA A 92 -25.07 10.76 -13.47
N GLU A 93 -24.78 11.97 -12.97
CA GLU A 93 -25.48 13.22 -13.29
C GLU A 93 -25.18 13.76 -14.71
N GLY A 94 -24.23 13.17 -15.43
CA GLY A 94 -23.79 13.65 -16.75
C GLY A 94 -23.04 15.00 -16.71
N ARG A 95 -22.48 15.37 -15.56
CA ARG A 95 -21.71 16.61 -15.37
C ARG A 95 -20.25 16.42 -15.78
N TRP A 96 -20.04 16.17 -17.06
CA TRP A 96 -18.75 15.75 -17.64
C TRP A 96 -17.55 16.65 -17.33
N SER A 97 -17.75 17.97 -17.35
CA SER A 97 -16.72 18.97 -17.04
C SER A 97 -16.26 18.92 -15.58
N ASP A 98 -17.21 18.71 -14.66
CA ASP A 98 -16.92 18.59 -13.23
C ASP A 98 -16.38 17.21 -12.89
N ALA A 99 -16.88 16.16 -13.55
CA ALA A 99 -16.33 14.82 -13.47
C ALA A 99 -14.86 14.81 -13.91
N ALA A 100 -14.50 15.55 -14.97
CA ALA A 100 -13.12 15.69 -15.40
C ALA A 100 -12.26 16.35 -14.32
N HIS A 101 -12.73 17.42 -13.68
CA HIS A 101 -12.03 18.02 -12.54
C HIS A 101 -11.87 17.04 -11.37
N ALA A 102 -12.94 16.34 -10.98
CA ALA A 102 -12.91 15.35 -9.90
C ALA A 102 -11.92 14.20 -10.19
N MET A 103 -11.88 13.70 -11.43
CA MET A 103 -10.89 12.69 -11.85
C MET A 103 -9.46 13.24 -11.80
N GLY A 104 -9.28 14.52 -12.13
CA GLY A 104 -7.99 15.21 -11.99
C GLY A 104 -7.52 15.22 -10.54
N VAL A 105 -8.40 15.63 -9.63
CA VAL A 105 -8.10 15.64 -8.19
C VAL A 105 -7.83 14.23 -7.65
N LEU A 106 -8.63 13.24 -8.06
CA LEU A 106 -8.40 11.84 -7.72
C LEU A 106 -7.03 11.37 -8.20
N SER A 107 -6.62 11.73 -9.43
CA SER A 107 -5.34 11.31 -9.99
C SER A 107 -4.15 11.81 -9.16
N HIS A 108 -4.26 13.00 -8.58
CA HIS A 108 -3.25 13.56 -7.69
C HIS A 108 -3.08 12.69 -6.43
N TYR A 109 -4.15 12.55 -5.63
CA TYR A 109 -4.10 11.77 -4.38
C TYR A 109 -3.82 10.27 -4.55
N VAL A 110 -3.96 9.74 -5.77
CA VAL A 110 -3.53 8.37 -6.12
C VAL A 110 -2.04 8.30 -6.41
N THR A 111 -1.47 9.33 -7.05
CA THR A 111 -0.10 9.32 -7.55
C THR A 111 0.92 9.87 -6.54
N ASP A 112 0.56 10.80 -5.63
CA ASP A 112 1.50 11.27 -4.59
C ASP A 112 2.05 10.12 -3.75
N PRO A 113 1.21 9.18 -3.24
CA PRO A 113 1.74 8.09 -2.44
C PRO A 113 2.64 7.13 -3.23
N MET A 114 2.60 7.16 -4.58
CA MET A 114 3.51 6.40 -5.43
C MET A 114 4.84 7.13 -5.70
N GLN A 115 5.02 8.32 -5.12
CA GLN A 115 6.26 9.08 -5.13
C GLN A 115 6.94 8.92 -3.75
N PRO A 116 8.25 8.58 -3.69
CA PRO A 116 8.86 8.17 -2.43
C PRO A 116 8.86 9.23 -1.32
N LEU A 117 9.06 10.51 -1.63
CA LEU A 117 9.06 11.63 -0.67
C LEU A 117 7.74 11.75 0.11
N HIS A 118 6.64 11.22 -0.42
CA HIS A 118 5.34 11.23 0.23
C HIS A 118 5.12 10.00 1.13
N THR A 119 6.13 9.14 1.32
CA THR A 119 6.01 7.86 2.02
C THR A 119 6.69 7.79 3.39
N ALA A 120 7.43 8.83 3.77
CA ALA A 120 8.16 8.95 5.03
C ALA A 120 8.55 10.41 5.27
N GLN A 121 9.34 10.67 6.31
CA GLN A 121 9.85 11.99 6.62
C GLN A 121 11.27 11.91 7.18
N SER A 122 12.12 12.85 6.76
CA SER A 122 13.46 13.05 7.31
C SER A 122 13.85 14.52 7.37
N GLU A 123 14.91 14.84 8.12
CA GLU A 123 15.45 16.20 8.15
C GLU A 123 15.97 16.61 6.76
N ARG A 124 16.76 15.74 6.12
CA ARG A 124 17.32 15.96 4.79
C ARG A 124 16.25 16.20 3.74
N GLU A 125 15.11 15.52 3.82
CA GLU A 125 13.98 15.75 2.92
C GLU A 125 13.59 17.23 2.85
N THR A 126 13.59 17.94 3.98
CA THR A 126 13.31 19.39 4.02
C THR A 126 14.15 20.19 3.02
N LEU A 127 15.39 19.77 2.79
CA LEU A 127 16.35 20.40 1.88
C LEU A 127 16.12 19.99 0.43
N VAL A 128 15.83 18.70 0.22
CA VAL A 128 15.83 18.11 -1.13
C VAL A 128 14.45 17.98 -1.75
N HIS A 129 13.35 18.03 -0.97
CA HIS A 129 12.00 17.73 -1.45
C HIS A 129 11.63 18.55 -2.69
N ARG A 130 11.60 19.89 -2.56
CA ARG A 130 11.24 20.79 -3.65
C ARG A 130 12.22 20.73 -4.83
N PRO A 131 13.56 20.81 -4.64
CA PRO A 131 14.52 20.65 -5.74
C PRO A 131 14.40 19.31 -6.48
N LEU A 132 14.18 18.22 -5.75
CA LEU A 132 14.06 16.88 -6.30
C LEU A 132 12.78 16.73 -7.13
N GLU A 133 11.62 17.17 -6.63
CA GLU A 133 10.37 17.16 -7.40
C GLU A 133 10.45 18.03 -8.67
N TRP A 134 11.12 19.18 -8.58
CA TRP A 134 11.38 20.01 -9.76
C TRP A 134 12.28 19.28 -10.77
N SER A 135 13.33 18.63 -10.29
CA SER A 135 14.24 17.80 -11.11
C SER A 135 13.53 16.63 -11.79
N ILE A 136 12.62 15.96 -11.08
CA ILE A 136 11.74 14.92 -11.64
C ILE A 136 10.88 15.51 -12.76
N THR A 137 10.21 16.64 -12.50
CA THR A 137 9.33 17.30 -13.48
C THR A 137 10.10 17.69 -14.74
N LYS A 138 11.32 18.24 -14.60
CA LYS A 138 12.20 18.60 -15.72
C LYS A 138 12.73 17.39 -16.48
N SER A 139 12.90 16.27 -15.78
CA SER A 139 13.41 15.01 -16.36
C SER A 139 12.31 14.07 -16.83
N TYR A 140 11.04 14.45 -16.72
CA TYR A 140 9.90 13.55 -16.91
C TYR A 140 9.99 12.75 -18.20
N GLU A 141 10.23 13.42 -19.34
CA GLU A 141 10.31 12.77 -20.65
C GLU A 141 11.45 11.76 -20.73
N SER A 142 12.61 12.08 -20.14
CA SER A 142 13.77 11.16 -20.12
C SER A 142 13.54 9.95 -19.22
N ILE A 143 12.93 10.13 -18.05
CA ILE A 143 12.59 9.05 -17.12
C ILE A 143 11.53 8.15 -17.72
N ARG A 144 10.49 8.75 -18.31
CA ARG A 144 9.43 8.01 -19.00
C ARG A 144 9.99 7.21 -20.17
N ARG A 145 10.88 7.80 -20.98
CA ARG A 145 11.52 7.08 -22.09
C ARG A 145 12.33 5.89 -21.58
N GLN A 146 13.09 6.07 -20.50
CA GLN A 146 13.80 4.98 -19.86
C GLN A 146 12.87 3.85 -19.40
N TRP A 147 11.67 4.17 -18.89
CA TRP A 147 10.67 3.15 -18.59
C TRP A 147 10.16 2.45 -19.86
N LEU A 148 9.81 3.20 -20.90
CA LEU A 148 9.31 2.63 -22.16
C LEU A 148 10.32 1.73 -22.87
N ASP A 149 11.60 2.07 -22.75
CA ASP A 149 12.70 1.33 -23.36
C ASP A 149 13.19 0.18 -22.46
N SER A 150 12.64 0.06 -21.23
CA SER A 150 12.98 -1.02 -20.31
C SER A 150 12.14 -2.27 -20.58
N ASP A 151 12.71 -3.44 -20.30
CA ASP A 151 12.00 -4.74 -20.36
C ASP A 151 11.01 -4.94 -19.18
N VAL A 152 10.75 -3.89 -18.38
CA VAL A 152 9.90 -3.96 -17.20
C VAL A 152 8.43 -3.78 -17.59
N GLU A 153 7.70 -4.89 -17.64
CA GLU A 153 6.25 -4.88 -17.78
C GLU A 153 5.59 -4.56 -16.43
N VAL A 154 4.91 -3.40 -16.33
CA VAL A 154 4.15 -3.04 -15.13
C VAL A 154 2.74 -3.59 -15.23
N ARG A 155 2.41 -4.58 -14.38
CA ARG A 155 1.05 -5.10 -14.21
C ARG A 155 0.44 -4.60 -12.92
N PHE A 156 -0.61 -3.80 -13.03
CA PHE A 156 -1.36 -3.29 -11.89
C PHE A 156 -2.73 -3.97 -11.83
N GLN A 157 -2.99 -4.80 -10.83
CA GLN A 157 -4.26 -5.51 -10.71
C GLN A 157 -5.04 -5.00 -9.50
N LEU A 158 -6.25 -4.50 -9.74
CA LEU A 158 -7.11 -3.96 -8.70
C LEU A 158 -7.90 -5.07 -8.01
N SER A 159 -7.87 -5.09 -6.68
CA SER A 159 -8.72 -5.95 -5.86
C SER A 159 -10.21 -5.78 -6.19
N ASN A 160 -10.99 -6.86 -6.16
CA ASN A 160 -12.45 -6.79 -6.30
C ASN A 160 -13.18 -6.62 -4.96
N GLN A 161 -12.43 -6.53 -3.85
CA GLN A 161 -12.99 -6.41 -2.51
C GLN A 161 -13.39 -4.96 -2.19
N PRO A 162 -14.32 -4.75 -1.23
CA PRO A 162 -14.56 -3.42 -0.67
C PRO A 162 -13.25 -2.81 -0.15
N GLY A 163 -13.02 -1.52 -0.44
CA GLY A 163 -11.79 -0.83 -0.06
C GLY A 163 -10.62 -0.99 -1.04
N TRP A 164 -10.84 -1.59 -2.22
CA TRP A 164 -9.82 -1.81 -3.26
C TRP A 164 -8.99 -0.56 -3.59
N LEU A 165 -9.57 0.64 -3.57
CA LEU A 165 -8.86 1.87 -3.89
C LEU A 165 -7.86 2.24 -2.81
N ALA A 166 -8.24 2.14 -1.53
CA ALA A 166 -7.31 2.34 -0.43
C ALA A 166 -6.19 1.30 -0.46
N GLU A 167 -6.52 0.04 -0.69
CA GLU A 167 -5.55 -1.05 -0.80
C GLU A 167 -4.53 -0.79 -1.93
N ALA A 168 -5.00 -0.38 -3.11
CA ALA A 168 -4.15 -0.04 -4.25
C ALA A 168 -3.18 1.10 -3.93
N ILE A 169 -3.66 2.16 -3.29
CA ILE A 169 -2.85 3.32 -2.90
C ILE A 169 -1.83 2.93 -1.81
N LEU A 170 -2.25 2.19 -0.77
CA LEU A 170 -1.36 1.72 0.30
C LEU A 170 -0.28 0.77 -0.21
N HIS A 171 -0.61 -0.07 -1.18
CA HIS A 171 0.35 -0.95 -1.85
C HIS A 171 1.33 -0.15 -2.70
N GLY A 172 0.84 0.81 -3.50
CA GLY A 172 1.67 1.73 -4.27
C GLY A 172 2.67 2.47 -3.38
N ALA A 173 2.21 2.97 -2.23
CA ALA A 173 3.06 3.62 -1.23
C ALA A 173 4.13 2.69 -0.66
N ARG A 174 3.80 1.43 -0.37
CA ARG A 174 4.78 0.45 0.09
C ARG A 174 5.86 0.18 -0.96
N VAL A 175 5.50 0.15 -2.24
CA VAL A 175 6.46 -0.04 -3.34
C VAL A 175 7.35 1.20 -3.49
N ALA A 176 6.76 2.40 -3.53
CA ALA A 176 7.49 3.66 -3.61
C ALA A 176 8.46 3.88 -2.45
N HIS A 177 8.05 3.49 -1.23
CA HIS A 177 8.86 3.62 -0.03
C HIS A 177 10.21 2.89 -0.11
N ARG A 178 10.32 1.81 -0.88
CA ARG A 178 11.59 1.08 -1.08
C ARG A 178 12.69 1.96 -1.67
N SER A 179 12.31 3.01 -2.40
CA SER A 179 13.22 3.95 -3.04
C SER A 179 13.37 5.25 -2.26
N TYR A 180 12.78 5.38 -1.06
CA TYR A 180 12.84 6.61 -0.26
C TYR A 180 14.29 7.02 0.08
N ASP A 181 15.03 6.14 0.76
CA ASP A 181 16.41 6.42 1.17
C ASP A 181 17.34 6.62 -0.04
N LEU A 182 17.09 5.89 -1.13
CA LEU A 182 17.83 6.06 -2.38
C LEU A 182 17.66 7.48 -2.94
N LEU A 183 16.42 7.96 -3.06
CA LEU A 183 16.15 9.29 -3.61
C LEU A 183 16.66 10.40 -2.68
N ILE A 184 16.38 10.30 -1.39
CA ILE A 184 16.77 11.31 -0.39
C ILE A 184 18.30 11.45 -0.34
N ASN A 185 19.03 10.34 -0.25
CA ASN A 185 20.48 10.38 -0.06
C ASN A 185 21.23 10.52 -1.39
N GLY A 186 20.71 9.94 -2.47
CA GLY A 186 21.37 9.94 -3.78
C GLY A 186 21.17 11.20 -4.62
N TYR A 187 20.21 12.07 -4.28
CA TYR A 187 19.99 13.32 -5.00
C TYR A 187 21.09 14.34 -4.72
N ASN A 188 21.65 14.91 -5.79
CA ASN A 188 22.67 15.94 -5.70
C ASN A 188 22.01 17.33 -5.72
N LEU A 189 21.82 17.91 -4.54
CA LEU A 189 21.17 19.21 -4.35
C LEU A 189 21.91 20.36 -5.03
N GLU A 190 23.22 20.46 -4.85
CA GLU A 190 24.01 21.58 -5.38
C GLU A 190 24.02 21.61 -6.91
N VAL A 191 24.08 20.43 -7.54
CA VAL A 191 24.00 20.30 -9.00
C VAL A 191 22.56 20.53 -9.47
N GLY A 192 21.58 19.90 -8.81
CA GLY A 192 20.17 19.99 -9.17
C GLY A 192 19.56 21.39 -9.01
N ALA A 193 20.07 22.20 -8.08
CA ALA A 193 19.64 23.58 -7.95
C ALA A 193 19.97 24.44 -9.19
N LYS A 194 21.09 24.14 -9.86
CA LYS A 194 21.57 24.86 -11.05
C LYS A 194 21.07 24.23 -12.35
N ASP A 195 21.08 22.91 -12.41
CA ASP A 195 20.66 22.10 -13.55
C ASP A 195 19.82 20.91 -13.05
N PRO A 196 18.49 21.07 -12.95
CA PRO A 196 17.62 20.11 -12.25
C PRO A 196 17.75 18.68 -12.77
N PRO A 197 17.74 18.41 -14.09
CA PRO A 197 18.00 17.08 -14.60
C PRO A 197 19.31 16.43 -14.14
N ARG A 198 20.37 17.22 -13.93
CA ARG A 198 21.68 16.69 -13.49
C ARG A 198 21.73 16.35 -12.00
N GLY A 199 20.76 16.82 -11.20
CA GLY A 199 20.62 16.38 -9.81
C GLY A 199 20.24 14.90 -9.67
N LEU A 200 19.66 14.30 -10.72
CA LEU A 200 19.24 12.90 -10.78
C LEU A 200 20.29 12.03 -11.48
N ASN A 201 20.97 11.18 -10.70
CA ASN A 201 21.91 10.18 -11.23
C ASN A 201 21.19 8.95 -11.86
N GLY A 202 21.96 8.04 -12.44
CA GLY A 202 21.44 6.83 -13.11
C GLY A 202 20.52 5.97 -12.21
N PRO A 203 20.99 5.52 -11.03
CA PRO A 203 20.16 4.75 -10.10
C PRO A 203 18.85 5.43 -9.72
N LEU A 204 18.86 6.74 -9.47
CA LEU A 204 17.63 7.51 -9.17
C LEU A 204 16.66 7.49 -10.35
N ARG A 205 17.16 7.67 -11.57
CA ARG A 205 16.35 7.66 -12.80
C ARG A 205 15.74 6.28 -13.05
N THR A 206 16.47 5.20 -12.80
CA THR A 206 15.94 3.82 -12.91
C THR A 206 14.81 3.58 -11.90
N ALA A 207 15.02 3.93 -10.63
CA ALA A 207 13.98 3.79 -9.61
C ALA A 207 12.73 4.63 -9.95
N LEU A 208 12.93 5.85 -10.44
CA LEU A 208 11.83 6.71 -10.88
C LEU A 208 11.12 6.17 -12.12
N ALA A 209 11.82 5.54 -13.06
CA ALA A 209 11.23 4.95 -14.26
C ALA A 209 10.23 3.84 -13.90
N GLU A 210 10.60 2.94 -12.98
CA GLU A 210 9.70 1.90 -12.47
C GLU A 210 8.46 2.50 -11.79
N LEU A 211 8.65 3.52 -10.96
CA LEU A 211 7.55 4.21 -10.26
C LEU A 211 6.66 5.02 -11.21
N PHE A 212 7.21 5.57 -12.30
CA PHE A 212 6.43 6.21 -13.36
C PHE A 212 5.50 5.20 -14.04
N GLY A 213 6.00 4.00 -14.33
CA GLY A 213 5.18 2.92 -14.84
C GLY A 213 4.07 2.53 -13.86
N LEU A 214 4.42 2.34 -12.57
CA LEU A 214 3.46 2.04 -11.51
C LEU A 214 2.33 3.09 -11.41
N ALA A 215 2.69 4.37 -11.35
CA ALA A 215 1.75 5.48 -11.24
C ALA A 215 0.86 5.60 -12.49
N THR A 216 1.47 5.52 -13.68
CA THR A 216 0.76 5.67 -14.96
C THR A 216 -0.22 4.51 -15.21
N VAL A 217 0.26 3.26 -15.08
CA VAL A 217 -0.57 2.07 -15.30
C VAL A 217 -1.61 1.94 -14.20
N GLY A 218 -1.24 2.15 -12.93
CA GLY A 218 -2.17 2.09 -11.80
C GLY A 218 -3.32 3.09 -11.94
N LEU A 219 -3.03 4.33 -12.33
CA LEU A 219 -4.05 5.33 -12.63
C LEU A 219 -4.95 4.90 -13.81
N ALA A 220 -4.38 4.31 -14.87
CA ALA A 220 -5.15 3.81 -16.00
C ALA A 220 -6.16 2.73 -15.61
N ARG A 221 -5.76 1.78 -14.74
CA ARG A 221 -6.68 0.76 -14.20
C ARG A 221 -7.81 1.37 -13.36
N ILE A 222 -7.49 2.41 -12.58
CA ILE A 222 -8.49 3.14 -11.77
C ILE A 222 -9.49 3.85 -12.68
N ILE A 223 -9.03 4.45 -13.78
CA ILE A 223 -9.89 5.08 -14.80
C ILE A 223 -10.78 4.02 -15.46
N ASP A 224 -10.23 2.87 -15.86
CA ASP A 224 -11.01 1.76 -16.42
C ASP A 224 -12.12 1.31 -15.46
N ARG A 225 -11.78 1.07 -14.19
CA ARG A 225 -12.76 0.66 -13.18
C ARG A 225 -13.81 1.73 -12.92
N ALA A 226 -13.40 3.01 -12.81
CA ALA A 226 -14.33 4.12 -12.64
C ALA A 226 -15.33 4.23 -13.79
N ALA A 227 -14.87 4.04 -15.03
CA ALA A 227 -15.72 4.08 -16.20
C ALA A 227 -16.69 2.89 -16.25
N GLN A 228 -16.20 1.66 -16.01
CA GLN A 228 -17.04 0.46 -15.99
C GLN A 228 -18.14 0.55 -14.93
N GLN A 229 -17.81 1.03 -13.73
CA GLN A 229 -18.79 1.23 -12.66
C GLN A 229 -19.83 2.29 -13.03
N ALA A 230 -19.40 3.41 -13.63
CA ALA A 230 -20.32 4.46 -14.06
C ALA A 230 -21.28 3.97 -15.17
N GLU A 231 -20.79 3.19 -16.13
CA GLU A 231 -21.65 2.60 -17.17
C GLU A 231 -22.63 1.58 -16.60
N GLN A 232 -22.17 0.73 -15.68
CA GLN A 232 -23.02 -0.23 -14.98
C GLN A 232 -24.13 0.47 -14.18
N GLN A 233 -23.81 1.53 -13.44
CA GLN A 233 -24.78 2.29 -12.66
C GLN A 233 -25.80 3.03 -13.54
N ARG A 234 -25.35 3.56 -14.68
CA ARG A 234 -26.23 4.26 -15.64
C ARG A 234 -27.06 3.30 -16.49
N GLY A 235 -26.72 2.02 -16.53
CA GLY A 235 -27.36 1.04 -17.43
C GLY A 235 -27.04 1.29 -18.91
N GLY A 236 -25.92 1.94 -19.22
CA GLY A 236 -25.56 2.29 -20.59
C GLY A 236 -24.21 2.99 -20.72
N ASN A 237 -23.70 3.02 -21.95
CA ASN A 237 -22.37 3.52 -22.25
C ASN A 237 -22.21 5.02 -21.92
N LEU A 238 -20.98 5.40 -21.55
CA LEU A 238 -20.58 6.80 -21.49
C LEU A 238 -20.61 7.42 -22.90
N PRO A 239 -20.87 8.74 -23.02
CA PRO A 239 -20.84 9.38 -24.33
C PRO A 239 -19.43 9.37 -24.92
N THR A 240 -19.35 9.28 -26.25
CA THR A 240 -18.10 9.43 -27.03
C THR A 240 -18.07 10.82 -27.67
N PRO A 241 -17.55 11.84 -26.98
CA PRO A 241 -17.54 13.17 -27.54
C PRO A 241 -16.53 13.31 -28.69
N SER A 242 -16.87 14.11 -29.70
CA SER A 242 -15.88 14.52 -30.71
C SER A 242 -14.76 15.33 -30.06
N LEU A 243 -13.51 14.99 -30.41
CA LEU A 243 -12.29 15.64 -29.93
C LEU A 243 -11.81 16.76 -30.84
N SER A 244 -12.44 16.99 -32.00
CA SER A 244 -11.98 17.97 -32.98
C SER A 244 -11.94 19.40 -32.42
N THR A 245 -12.98 19.78 -31.67
CA THR A 245 -13.07 21.10 -31.02
C THR A 245 -12.05 21.24 -29.89
N ALA A 246 -11.83 20.18 -29.11
CA ALA A 246 -10.82 20.15 -28.06
C ALA A 246 -9.40 20.29 -28.64
N LEU A 247 -9.13 19.67 -29.78
CA LEU A 247 -7.86 19.79 -30.51
C LEU A 247 -7.60 21.21 -30.99
N VAL A 248 -8.58 21.85 -31.63
CA VAL A 248 -8.47 23.24 -32.08
C VAL A 248 -8.23 24.17 -30.89
N LEU A 249 -9.03 24.04 -29.83
CA LEU A 249 -8.90 24.91 -28.64
C LEU A 249 -7.57 24.71 -27.92
N ALA A 250 -7.08 23.47 -27.82
CA ALA A 250 -5.78 23.16 -27.24
C ALA A 250 -4.64 23.85 -28.02
N GLY A 251 -4.73 23.88 -29.36
CA GLY A 251 -3.78 24.54 -30.26
C GLY A 251 -3.74 26.07 -30.09
N VAL A 252 -4.91 26.73 -29.99
CA VAL A 252 -5.01 28.20 -29.82
C VAL A 252 -4.30 28.67 -28.55
N ARG A 253 -4.33 27.88 -27.47
CA ARG A 253 -3.80 28.27 -26.15
C ARG A 253 -2.32 27.95 -25.95
N VAL A 254 -1.66 27.29 -26.89
CA VAL A 254 -0.25 26.87 -26.78
C VAL A 254 0.70 28.01 -26.41
N PRO A 255 0.68 29.19 -27.09
CA PRO A 255 1.66 30.24 -26.82
C PRO A 255 1.58 30.77 -25.38
N HIS A 256 0.36 31.04 -24.91
CA HIS A 256 0.12 31.52 -23.55
C HIS A 256 0.53 30.49 -22.49
N ARG A 257 0.25 29.20 -22.71
CA ARG A 257 0.61 28.13 -21.77
C ARG A 257 2.13 27.89 -21.70
N LEU A 258 2.84 28.00 -22.82
CA LEU A 258 4.30 27.97 -22.84
C LEU A 258 4.92 29.14 -22.07
N TRP A 259 4.31 30.32 -22.17
CA TRP A 259 4.73 31.48 -21.38
C TRP A 259 4.51 31.27 -19.87
N LEU A 260 3.33 30.80 -19.47
CA LEU A 260 3.07 30.46 -18.06
C LEU A 260 4.03 29.41 -17.51
N ARG A 261 4.36 28.38 -18.30
CA ARG A 261 5.36 27.37 -17.91
C ARG A 261 6.72 28.02 -17.63
N ARG A 262 7.16 28.96 -18.47
CA ARG A 262 8.43 29.68 -18.27
C ARG A 262 8.43 30.54 -17.00
N ILE A 263 7.27 31.08 -16.61
CA ILE A 263 7.14 31.84 -15.35
C ILE A 263 7.25 30.89 -14.16
N GLU A 264 6.44 29.84 -14.12
CA GLU A 264 6.46 28.83 -13.05
C GLU A 264 7.87 28.23 -12.91
N ASP A 265 8.56 27.97 -14.03
CA ASP A 265 9.94 27.47 -14.03
C ASP A 265 10.95 28.45 -13.39
N ARG A 266 10.77 29.76 -13.56
CA ARG A 266 11.62 30.78 -12.95
C ARG A 266 11.32 30.96 -11.47
N GLU A 267 10.05 30.89 -11.09
CA GLU A 267 9.62 30.95 -9.69
C GLU A 267 10.16 29.74 -8.90
N GLU A 268 10.10 28.54 -9.48
CA GLU A 268 10.69 27.34 -8.89
C GLU A 268 12.22 27.46 -8.76
N GLN A 269 12.90 27.93 -9.81
CA GLN A 269 14.35 28.14 -9.78
C GLN A 269 14.75 29.10 -8.65
N ALA A 270 14.12 30.27 -8.58
CA ALA A 270 14.42 31.28 -7.58
C ALA A 270 14.21 30.74 -6.16
N ALA A 271 13.15 29.96 -5.94
CA ALA A 271 12.88 29.40 -4.62
C ALA A 271 13.86 28.29 -4.21
N VAL A 272 14.34 27.49 -5.18
CA VAL A 272 15.37 26.48 -4.94
C VAL A 272 16.73 27.13 -4.65
N GLU A 273 17.08 28.19 -5.38
CA GLU A 273 18.29 28.98 -5.15
C GLU A 273 18.28 29.62 -3.75
N GLN A 274 17.19 30.29 -3.36
CA GLN A 274 17.03 30.88 -2.02
C GLN A 274 17.14 29.86 -0.88
N LEU A 275 16.53 28.68 -1.07
CA LEU A 275 16.64 27.58 -0.11
C LEU A 275 18.09 27.12 0.03
N LEU A 276 18.81 26.94 -1.08
CA LEU A 276 20.21 26.52 -1.04
C LEU A 276 21.12 27.59 -0.41
N GLU A 277 20.92 28.86 -0.76
CA GLU A 277 21.67 29.98 -0.20
C GLU A 277 21.47 30.10 1.32
N GLU A 278 20.24 29.95 1.82
CA GLU A 278 19.97 29.95 3.25
C GLU A 278 20.69 28.80 3.94
N TYR A 279 20.61 27.59 3.39
CA TYR A 279 21.26 26.42 3.97
C TYR A 279 22.79 26.55 3.97
N GLN A 280 23.39 27.04 2.89
CA GLN A 280 24.84 27.27 2.81
C GLN A 280 25.31 28.34 3.80
N ARG A 281 24.50 29.36 4.06
CA ARG A 281 24.81 30.45 4.99
C ARG A 281 24.65 30.03 6.46
N CYS A 282 23.58 29.31 6.79
CA CYS A 282 23.14 29.09 8.17
C CYS A 282 23.33 27.66 8.67
N GLY A 283 23.52 26.67 7.78
CA GLY A 283 23.55 25.25 8.11
C GLY A 283 22.18 24.63 8.44
N GLU A 284 21.14 25.46 8.59
CA GLU A 284 19.76 25.05 8.86
C GLU A 284 18.78 25.88 8.02
N LEU A 285 17.59 25.33 7.75
CA LEU A 285 16.51 26.04 7.05
C LEU A 285 15.43 26.52 8.02
N SER A 286 15.20 27.84 8.05
CA SER A 286 14.17 28.51 8.84
C SER A 286 13.14 29.21 7.96
N GLU A 287 13.59 30.08 7.07
CA GLU A 287 12.79 31.02 6.29
C GLU A 287 12.21 30.32 5.06
N HIS A 288 13.08 29.83 4.16
CA HIS A 288 12.74 29.27 2.84
C HIS A 288 12.39 27.78 2.88
N ARG A 289 12.21 27.21 4.08
CA ARG A 289 11.75 25.82 4.22
C ARG A 289 10.37 25.62 3.53
N PRO A 290 10.19 24.57 2.70
CA PRO A 290 8.94 24.30 2.00
C PRO A 290 7.72 24.21 2.92
N GLN A 291 6.61 24.83 2.52
CA GLN A 291 5.38 24.89 3.32
C GLN A 291 4.77 23.51 3.57
N GLU A 292 4.82 22.63 2.57
CA GLU A 292 4.39 21.25 2.66
C GLU A 292 5.12 20.52 3.79
N CYS A 293 6.46 20.50 3.72
CA CYS A 293 7.28 19.92 4.77
C CYS A 293 6.89 20.49 6.13
N LYS A 294 6.85 21.83 6.31
CA LYS A 294 6.43 22.50 7.56
C LYS A 294 5.09 21.96 8.09
N THR A 295 4.10 21.82 7.21
CA THR A 295 2.75 21.40 7.57
C THR A 295 2.72 19.93 7.98
N VAL A 296 3.37 19.06 7.21
CA VAL A 296 3.45 17.62 7.48
C VAL A 296 4.21 17.36 8.79
N GLN A 297 5.40 17.93 9.02
CA GLN A 297 6.14 17.67 10.28
C GLN A 297 5.37 18.17 11.51
N ARG A 298 4.64 19.30 11.41
CA ARG A 298 3.76 19.75 12.50
C ARG A 298 2.67 18.73 12.80
N SER A 299 2.02 18.19 11.76
CA SER A 299 0.96 17.18 11.90
C SER A 299 1.51 15.86 12.46
N VAL A 300 2.68 15.41 11.99
CA VAL A 300 3.39 14.24 12.52
C VAL A 300 3.75 14.43 14.00
N ALA A 301 4.28 15.59 14.38
CA ALA A 301 4.65 15.87 15.76
C ALA A 301 3.44 15.81 16.71
N VAL A 302 2.28 16.32 16.28
CA VAL A 302 1.02 16.18 17.03
C VAL A 302 0.62 14.71 17.13
N TYR A 303 0.63 13.98 16.01
CA TYR A 303 0.30 12.56 15.98
C TYR A 303 1.20 11.71 16.90
N GLN A 304 2.50 11.94 16.87
CA GLN A 304 3.48 11.26 17.72
C GLN A 304 3.27 11.60 19.20
N ARG A 305 3.02 12.87 19.53
CA ARG A 305 2.68 13.31 20.91
C ARG A 305 1.40 12.66 21.40
N ASP A 306 0.35 12.61 20.58
CA ASP A 306 -0.91 11.97 20.95
C ASP A 306 -0.73 10.46 21.11
N ARG A 307 0.06 9.82 20.26
CA ARG A 307 0.43 8.41 20.39
C ARG A 307 1.21 8.15 21.68
N ALA A 308 2.17 9.03 22.02
CA ALA A 308 2.94 8.95 23.25
C ALA A 308 2.06 9.18 24.50
N ARG A 309 1.19 10.18 24.48
CA ARG A 309 0.19 10.42 25.55
C ARG A 309 -0.74 9.24 25.75
N ARG A 310 -1.24 8.65 24.67
CA ARG A 310 -2.07 7.42 24.73
C ARG A 310 -1.27 6.23 25.29
N ARG A 311 0.02 6.13 24.99
CA ARG A 311 0.90 5.10 25.60
C ARG A 311 1.13 5.37 27.09
N GLN A 312 1.44 6.60 27.48
CA GLN A 312 1.62 7.01 28.88
C GLN A 312 0.34 6.83 29.69
N ALA A 313 -0.82 7.23 29.16
CA ALA A 313 -2.11 7.03 29.84
C ALA A 313 -2.44 5.55 30.03
N LYS A 314 -2.06 4.69 29.09
CA LYS A 314 -2.17 3.22 29.25
C LYS A 314 -1.20 2.69 30.31
N GLN A 315 0.03 3.21 30.35
CA GLN A 315 1.04 2.83 31.34
C GLN A 315 0.69 3.31 32.75
N SER A 316 0.15 4.53 32.89
CA SER A 316 -0.29 5.07 34.18
C SER A 316 -1.55 4.36 34.67
N ALA A 317 -2.52 4.08 33.80
CA ALA A 317 -3.67 3.24 34.14
C ALA A 317 -3.23 1.84 34.60
N ALA A 318 -2.25 1.24 33.92
CA ALA A 318 -1.66 -0.02 34.35
C ALA A 318 -0.93 0.11 35.70
N ALA A 319 -0.14 1.16 35.93
CA ALA A 319 0.58 1.39 37.19
C ALA A 319 -0.36 1.66 38.37
N THR A 320 -1.46 2.40 38.18
CA THR A 320 -2.50 2.58 39.19
C THR A 320 -3.20 1.25 39.52
N LEU A 321 -3.46 0.41 38.50
CA LEU A 321 -3.97 -0.95 38.69
C LEU A 321 -2.98 -1.85 39.48
N TYR A 322 -1.66 -1.65 39.32
CA TYR A 322 -0.63 -2.37 40.08
C TYR A 322 -0.46 -1.84 41.51
N HIS A 323 -0.58 -0.53 41.75
CA HIS A 323 -0.44 0.06 43.08
C HIS A 323 -1.62 -0.31 44.00
N ASP A 324 -2.84 -0.40 43.44
CA ASP A 324 -4.05 -0.81 44.17
C ASP A 324 -4.09 -2.33 44.49
N GLN A 325 -3.16 -3.11 43.93
CA GLN A 325 -2.95 -4.54 44.22
C GLN A 325 -1.73 -4.80 45.11
N GLY A 326 -0.99 -3.75 45.50
CA GLY A 326 0.30 -3.82 46.19
C GLY A 326 0.21 -3.84 47.72
N HIS A 327 -0.51 -4.80 48.30
CA HIS A 327 -0.35 -5.18 49.72
C HIS A 327 -0.41 -6.71 49.90
N ALA A 328 0.31 -7.47 49.07
CA ALA A 328 0.73 -8.84 49.38
C ALA A 328 1.78 -9.30 48.36
N ALA A 329 2.87 -9.91 48.85
CA ALA A 329 3.89 -10.62 48.08
C ALA A 329 4.93 -9.76 47.32
N GLN A 330 5.87 -9.16 48.07
CA GLN A 330 7.00 -8.43 47.50
C GLN A 330 8.31 -9.24 47.42
N GLU A 331 8.35 -10.49 47.89
CA GLU A 331 9.62 -11.23 47.99
C GLU A 331 9.89 -12.28 46.88
N THR A 332 8.93 -12.59 45.99
CA THR A 332 9.13 -13.68 45.00
C THR A 332 9.46 -13.22 43.57
N PHE A 333 9.24 -11.95 43.23
CA PHE A 333 9.35 -11.46 41.85
C PHE A 333 10.77 -11.11 41.40
N VAL A 334 11.64 -10.67 42.31
CA VAL A 334 13.01 -10.23 41.97
C VAL A 334 13.86 -11.43 41.53
N GLU A 335 13.73 -12.56 42.20
CA GLU A 335 14.48 -13.78 41.86
C GLU A 335 14.00 -14.41 40.54
N ALA A 336 12.71 -14.32 40.23
CA ALA A 336 12.15 -14.82 38.97
C ALA A 336 12.60 -13.96 37.77
N ALA A 337 12.64 -12.63 37.94
CA ALA A 337 13.12 -11.71 36.91
C ALA A 337 14.62 -11.89 36.61
N GLN A 338 15.44 -12.16 37.64
CA GLN A 338 16.88 -12.40 37.47
C GLN A 338 17.17 -13.71 36.73
N ARG A 339 16.40 -14.78 36.97
CA ARG A 339 16.54 -16.05 36.22
C ARG A 339 16.16 -15.90 34.75
N LEU A 340 15.13 -15.11 34.45
CA LEU A 340 14.69 -14.87 33.07
C LEU A 340 15.73 -14.06 32.27
N GLU A 341 16.38 -13.08 32.89
CA GLU A 341 17.42 -12.29 32.22
C GLU A 341 18.70 -13.12 31.97
N GLN A 342 19.07 -14.01 32.90
CA GLN A 342 20.16 -14.96 32.69
C GLN A 342 19.89 -15.93 31.54
N GLN A 343 18.65 -16.41 31.39
CA GLN A 343 18.26 -17.27 30.27
C GLN A 343 18.26 -16.52 28.93
N ARG A 344 17.85 -15.25 28.93
CA ARG A 344 17.87 -14.37 27.75
C ARG A 344 19.30 -14.09 27.27
N GLN A 345 20.22 -13.80 28.19
CA GLN A 345 21.63 -13.57 27.86
C GLN A 345 22.30 -14.83 27.32
N ALA A 346 22.00 -16.01 27.88
CA ALA A 346 22.50 -17.29 27.37
C ALA A 346 21.97 -17.62 25.96
N ALA A 347 20.71 -17.30 25.67
CA ALA A 347 20.14 -17.49 24.34
C ALA A 347 20.75 -16.55 23.29
N MET A 348 21.04 -15.31 23.67
CA MET A 348 21.64 -14.29 22.80
C MET A 348 23.10 -14.63 22.45
N GLN A 349 23.88 -15.15 23.41
CA GLN A 349 25.25 -15.63 23.16
C GLN A 349 25.28 -16.85 22.23
N ARG A 350 24.30 -17.76 22.32
CA ARG A 350 24.17 -18.89 21.38
C ARG A 350 23.85 -18.44 19.96
N ALA A 351 23.00 -17.42 19.82
CA ALA A 351 22.66 -16.85 18.53
C ALA A 351 23.87 -16.16 17.88
N GLU A 352 24.67 -15.40 18.63
CA GLU A 352 25.90 -14.77 18.13
C GLU A 352 26.96 -15.80 17.70
N GLN A 353 27.09 -16.91 18.42
CA GLN A 353 28.01 -18.00 18.05
C GLN A 353 27.57 -18.70 16.76
N ALA A 354 26.26 -18.92 16.57
CA ALA A 354 25.72 -19.51 15.35
C ALA A 354 25.90 -18.59 14.13
N ILE A 355 25.79 -17.27 14.32
CA ILE A 355 26.00 -16.27 13.26
C ILE A 355 27.48 -16.24 12.83
N ARG A 356 28.43 -16.22 13.77
CA ARG A 356 29.87 -16.26 13.44
C ARG A 356 30.27 -17.54 12.70
N GLN A 357 29.67 -18.68 13.04
CA GLN A 357 29.89 -19.95 12.31
C GLN A 357 29.31 -19.92 10.88
N ALA A 358 28.19 -19.24 10.68
CA ALA A 358 27.59 -19.04 9.36
C ALA A 358 28.38 -18.06 8.47
N GLU A 359 29.11 -17.12 9.06
CA GLU A 359 29.95 -16.17 8.33
C GLU A 359 31.29 -16.79 7.91
N GLN A 360 31.90 -17.64 8.76
CA GLN A 360 33.13 -18.36 8.42
C GLN A 360 32.93 -19.41 7.32
N SER A 361 31.74 -20.00 7.23
CA SER A 361 31.37 -20.96 6.18
C SER A 361 31.09 -20.29 4.82
N ARG A 362 30.89 -18.97 4.76
CA ARG A 362 30.68 -18.22 3.52
C ARG A 362 31.97 -17.74 2.84
N GLN A 363 33.11 -17.74 3.53
CA GLN A 363 34.39 -17.26 2.97
C GLN A 363 35.27 -18.37 2.36
N GLY A 364 34.82 -19.62 2.37
CA GLY A 364 35.61 -20.78 1.96
C GLY A 364 35.03 -21.58 0.80
N THR A 365 34.76 -20.98 -0.37
CA THR A 365 34.60 -21.76 -1.61
C THR A 365 34.90 -20.90 -2.85
N THR A 366 36.07 -21.09 -3.43
CA THR A 366 36.38 -20.76 -4.84
C THR A 366 36.71 -22.06 -5.57
N PRO A 367 36.28 -22.21 -6.82
CA PRO A 367 37.10 -22.96 -7.78
C PRO A 367 37.33 -22.21 -9.10
N ALA A 368 38.50 -22.50 -9.64
CA ALA A 368 39.11 -21.96 -10.84
C ALA A 368 38.74 -22.73 -12.12
N ALA A 369 39.10 -22.09 -13.25
CA ALA A 369 39.18 -22.51 -14.66
C ALA A 369 39.13 -24.00 -15.03
N ASP A 370 38.50 -24.34 -16.16
CA ASP A 370 39.22 -24.75 -17.40
C ASP A 370 38.32 -24.79 -18.66
N THR A 371 38.99 -24.98 -19.80
CA THR A 371 38.69 -24.67 -21.21
C THR A 371 37.97 -25.75 -22.04
N SER A 372 37.47 -25.35 -23.23
CA SER A 372 37.33 -26.09 -24.52
C SER A 372 35.92 -26.18 -25.15
N SER A 373 35.89 -26.48 -26.45
CA SER A 373 35.08 -25.91 -27.55
C SER A 373 34.14 -26.89 -28.27
N HIS A 374 33.20 -26.34 -29.06
CA HIS A 374 32.29 -26.95 -30.08
C HIS A 374 31.10 -27.74 -29.49
N ASP A 375 29.85 -27.68 -29.97
CA ASP A 375 29.32 -27.62 -31.34
C ASP A 375 27.83 -27.16 -31.31
N GLU A 376 27.29 -26.69 -32.45
CA GLU A 376 25.90 -26.24 -32.60
C GLU A 376 24.86 -27.38 -32.55
N SER A 377 23.75 -27.22 -31.79
CA SER A 377 22.40 -27.59 -32.25
C SER A 377 21.30 -27.05 -31.32
N SER A 378 20.24 -26.54 -31.96
CA SER A 378 18.90 -26.19 -31.49
C SER A 378 18.46 -26.61 -30.07
N ALA A 379 18.13 -25.60 -29.23
CA ALA A 379 17.09 -25.67 -28.21
C ALA A 379 16.66 -24.24 -27.81
N ASP A 380 15.36 -24.06 -27.60
CA ASP A 380 14.68 -22.82 -27.24
C ASP A 380 15.35 -22.04 -26.09
N ASP A 381 15.76 -20.81 -26.38
CA ASP A 381 16.27 -19.85 -25.40
C ASP A 381 15.09 -19.07 -24.81
N TYR A 382 14.62 -19.54 -23.65
CA TYR A 382 13.69 -18.79 -22.82
C TYR A 382 14.43 -17.62 -22.17
N PRO A 383 14.07 -16.35 -22.42
CA PRO A 383 14.56 -15.25 -21.61
C PRO A 383 14.12 -15.47 -20.16
N ALA A 384 14.96 -15.06 -19.21
CA ALA A 384 14.71 -15.16 -17.77
C ALA A 384 13.35 -14.57 -17.39
N THR A 385 12.35 -15.43 -17.43
CA THR A 385 11.00 -15.16 -16.98
C THR A 385 11.12 -15.10 -15.46
N ILE A 386 10.65 -14.05 -14.80
CA ILE A 386 10.13 -14.24 -13.44
C ILE A 386 8.80 -14.93 -13.67
N PRO A 387 8.68 -16.27 -13.52
CA PRO A 387 7.39 -16.88 -13.66
C PRO A 387 6.47 -16.23 -12.62
N PHE A 388 5.40 -15.60 -13.10
CA PHE A 388 4.15 -15.63 -12.37
C PHE A 388 3.75 -17.11 -12.32
N ARG A 389 4.39 -17.88 -11.44
CA ARG A 389 3.73 -19.06 -10.92
C ARG A 389 2.49 -18.47 -10.23
N PRO A 390 1.24 -18.87 -10.56
CA PRO A 390 0.19 -18.75 -9.58
C PRO A 390 0.76 -19.44 -8.37
N ARG A 391 1.20 -18.64 -7.39
CA ARG A 391 2.10 -18.99 -6.29
C ARG A 391 2.25 -20.50 -6.25
N LEU A 392 3.30 -21.05 -6.89
CA LEU A 392 3.59 -22.50 -6.95
C LEU A 392 3.00 -23.08 -5.70
N GLN A 393 1.84 -23.77 -5.78
CA GLN A 393 0.93 -23.98 -4.64
C GLN A 393 1.80 -24.09 -3.41
N LEU A 394 2.00 -22.96 -2.73
CA LEU A 394 2.75 -22.96 -1.49
C LEU A 394 1.59 -23.38 -0.64
N SER A 395 1.38 -24.69 -0.60
CA SER A 395 0.49 -25.41 0.28
C SER A 395 0.92 -24.96 1.66
N GLY A 396 0.38 -23.83 2.05
CA GLY A 396 1.06 -22.87 2.88
C GLY A 396 -0.02 -21.92 3.36
N SER A 397 -0.25 -22.00 4.66
CA SER A 397 -1.32 -21.31 5.35
C SER A 397 -1.30 -19.81 5.07
N ARG A 398 -2.48 -19.22 4.84
CA ARG A 398 -2.63 -17.80 4.50
C ARG A 398 -2.30 -16.88 5.67
N LEU A 399 -2.31 -17.42 6.88
CA LEU A 399 -1.90 -16.75 8.12
C LEU A 399 -0.66 -17.46 8.68
N SER A 400 0.25 -16.69 9.26
CA SER A 400 1.42 -17.21 9.97
C SER A 400 1.31 -16.87 11.45
N VAL A 401 1.80 -17.74 12.33
CA VAL A 401 1.90 -17.47 13.78
C VAL A 401 2.73 -16.21 14.09
N ARG A 402 3.66 -15.83 13.21
CA ARG A 402 4.46 -14.60 13.37
C ARG A 402 3.77 -13.33 12.85
N ALA A 403 2.58 -13.45 12.26
CA ALA A 403 1.83 -12.29 11.77
C ALA A 403 1.31 -11.44 12.94
N ASN A 404 1.05 -10.17 12.67
CA ASN A 404 0.51 -9.28 13.69
C ASN A 404 -0.91 -9.72 14.07
N ILE A 405 -1.30 -9.50 15.32
CA ILE A 405 -2.63 -9.90 15.82
C ILE A 405 -3.80 -9.26 15.05
N VAL A 406 -3.57 -8.13 14.37
CA VAL A 406 -4.58 -7.48 13.51
C VAL A 406 -4.88 -8.27 12.23
N ASP A 407 -3.99 -9.15 11.82
CA ASP A 407 -4.14 -10.00 10.65
C ASP A 407 -4.97 -11.26 10.97
N ALA A 408 -5.22 -11.54 12.25
CA ALA A 408 -6.04 -12.66 12.69
C ALA A 408 -7.52 -12.48 12.28
N PRO A 409 -8.20 -13.59 11.91
CA PRO A 409 -9.61 -13.54 11.54
C PRO A 409 -10.46 -12.97 12.68
N SER A 410 -11.40 -12.08 12.32
CA SER A 410 -12.34 -11.43 13.26
C SER A 410 -11.73 -10.40 14.22
N ILE A 411 -10.42 -10.13 14.14
CA ILE A 411 -9.75 -9.12 14.96
C ILE A 411 -9.49 -7.88 14.11
N GLY A 412 -10.29 -6.83 14.31
CA GLY A 412 -10.07 -5.54 13.68
C GLY A 412 -9.05 -4.67 14.43
N PRO A 413 -8.60 -3.53 13.87
CA PRO A 413 -7.56 -2.67 14.47
C PRO A 413 -7.84 -2.24 15.91
N LYS A 414 -9.12 -2.00 16.27
CA LYS A 414 -9.52 -1.64 17.63
C LYS A 414 -9.40 -2.80 18.62
N THR A 415 -9.68 -4.03 18.18
CA THR A 415 -9.56 -5.24 18.98
C THR A 415 -8.10 -5.64 19.11
N ALA A 416 -7.34 -5.58 18.01
CA ALA A 416 -5.90 -5.78 17.99
C ALA A 416 -5.18 -4.86 19.00
N ALA A 417 -5.50 -3.56 18.97
CA ALA A 417 -4.91 -2.60 19.91
C ALA A 417 -5.24 -2.86 21.40
N ARG A 418 -6.31 -3.62 21.69
CA ARG A 418 -6.68 -4.05 23.05
C ARG A 418 -5.91 -5.31 23.46
N LEU A 419 -5.78 -6.28 22.57
CA LEU A 419 -4.99 -7.49 22.78
C LEU A 419 -3.49 -7.16 22.95
N GLN A 420 -2.97 -6.26 22.11
CA GLN A 420 -1.59 -5.75 22.24
C GLN A 420 -1.35 -5.07 23.59
N ALA A 421 -2.36 -4.39 24.15
CA ALA A 421 -2.22 -3.75 25.45
C ALA A 421 -2.07 -4.75 26.61
N ILE A 422 -2.39 -6.03 26.40
CA ILE A 422 -2.17 -7.12 27.37
C ILE A 422 -1.07 -8.08 26.91
N GLY A 423 -0.19 -7.65 26.00
CA GLY A 423 0.98 -8.42 25.57
C GLY A 423 0.69 -9.53 24.55
N ILE A 424 -0.44 -9.46 23.85
CA ILE A 424 -0.75 -10.33 22.71
C ILE A 424 -0.49 -9.53 21.43
N GLU A 425 0.70 -9.66 20.85
CA GLU A 425 1.15 -8.84 19.71
C GLU A 425 1.02 -9.58 18.38
N THR A 426 1.24 -10.88 18.40
CA THR A 426 1.22 -11.77 17.23
C THR A 426 0.07 -12.76 17.30
N VAL A 427 -0.19 -13.43 16.18
CA VAL A 427 -1.13 -14.56 16.10
C VAL A 427 -0.68 -15.71 17.01
N GLY A 428 0.62 -15.97 17.10
CA GLY A 428 1.20 -16.97 18.00
C GLY A 428 0.92 -16.66 19.47
N ASP A 429 1.11 -15.40 19.88
CA ASP A 429 0.79 -14.97 21.25
C ASP A 429 -0.69 -15.18 21.59
N LEU A 430 -1.58 -15.01 20.61
CA LEU A 430 -3.01 -15.29 20.80
C LEU A 430 -3.26 -16.79 20.98
N LEU A 431 -2.61 -17.63 20.18
CA LEU A 431 -2.77 -19.09 20.24
C LEU A 431 -2.21 -19.66 21.55
N ASP A 432 -1.11 -19.12 22.05
CA ASP A 432 -0.46 -19.56 23.30
C ASP A 432 -1.16 -19.02 24.57
N ALA A 433 -1.95 -17.95 24.44
CA ALA A 433 -2.58 -17.31 25.59
C ALA A 433 -3.81 -18.10 26.13
N PRO A 434 -3.93 -18.32 27.45
CA PRO A 434 -5.12 -18.94 28.01
C PRO A 434 -6.35 -18.04 27.87
N ALA A 435 -7.40 -18.50 27.18
CA ALA A 435 -8.59 -17.71 26.83
C ALA A 435 -9.29 -17.11 28.07
N ALA A 436 -9.50 -17.91 29.12
CA ALA A 436 -10.13 -17.47 30.36
C ALA A 436 -9.35 -16.35 31.06
N ALA A 437 -8.02 -16.49 31.16
CA ALA A 437 -7.18 -15.47 31.78
C ALA A 437 -7.08 -14.22 30.90
N THR A 438 -7.04 -14.39 29.59
CA THR A 438 -7.01 -13.29 28.61
C THR A 438 -8.31 -12.48 28.65
N ALA A 439 -9.47 -13.13 28.73
CA ALA A 439 -10.77 -12.46 28.90
C ALA A 439 -10.80 -11.63 30.19
N ARG A 440 -10.34 -12.20 31.31
CA ARG A 440 -10.22 -11.49 32.59
C ARG A 440 -9.30 -10.28 32.51
N ARG A 441 -8.15 -10.41 31.83
CA ARG A 441 -7.17 -9.32 31.63
C ARG A 441 -7.70 -8.23 30.70
N LEU A 442 -8.50 -8.57 29.69
CA LEU A 442 -9.16 -7.59 28.83
C LEU A 442 -10.25 -6.81 29.57
N GLY A 443 -10.92 -7.43 30.55
CA GLY A 443 -11.88 -6.76 31.43
C GLY A 443 -13.12 -6.20 30.70
N THR A 444 -13.46 -6.75 29.53
CA THR A 444 -14.61 -6.29 28.73
C THR A 444 -15.74 -7.31 28.75
N ARG A 445 -16.99 -6.84 28.89
CA ARG A 445 -18.19 -7.70 28.85
C ARG A 445 -18.42 -8.40 27.50
N TRP A 446 -17.91 -7.84 26.40
CA TRP A 446 -18.17 -8.33 25.03
C TRP A 446 -17.00 -9.11 24.41
N ILE A 447 -15.88 -9.27 25.09
CA ILE A 447 -14.80 -10.18 24.70
C ILE A 447 -14.62 -11.14 25.85
N ASP A 448 -15.46 -12.17 25.84
CA ASP A 448 -15.48 -13.24 26.83
C ASP A 448 -14.55 -14.39 26.41
N GLU A 449 -14.41 -15.38 27.29
CA GLU A 449 -13.61 -16.57 27.07
C GLU A 449 -14.01 -17.30 25.79
N GLN A 450 -15.32 -17.45 25.56
CA GLN A 450 -15.84 -18.13 24.37
C GLN A 450 -15.42 -17.42 23.08
N ARG A 451 -15.50 -16.08 23.05
CA ARG A 451 -15.10 -15.29 21.88
C ARG A 451 -13.61 -15.36 21.60
N LEU A 452 -12.77 -15.41 22.64
CA LEU A 452 -11.34 -15.63 22.47
C LEU A 452 -11.03 -17.03 21.96
N ALA A 453 -11.69 -18.05 22.51
CA ALA A 453 -11.58 -19.42 22.03
C ALA A 453 -12.01 -19.53 20.56
N ASP A 454 -13.02 -18.77 20.12
CA ASP A 454 -13.43 -18.71 18.73
C ASP A 454 -12.37 -18.06 17.83
N TRP A 455 -11.73 -16.97 18.28
CA TRP A 455 -10.64 -16.33 17.52
C TRP A 455 -9.40 -17.22 17.45
N GLN A 456 -9.08 -17.94 18.52
CA GLN A 456 -7.99 -18.92 18.54
C GLN A 456 -8.25 -20.05 17.55
N ALA A 457 -9.43 -20.67 17.59
CA ALA A 457 -9.80 -21.73 16.63
C ALA A 457 -9.79 -21.22 15.18
N GLN A 458 -10.25 -20.00 14.93
CA GLN A 458 -10.22 -19.40 13.59
C GLN A 458 -8.77 -19.16 13.12
N ALA A 459 -7.91 -18.64 13.99
CA ALA A 459 -6.50 -18.39 13.69
C ALA A 459 -5.73 -19.70 13.48
N GLU A 460 -5.97 -20.72 14.31
CA GLU A 460 -5.37 -22.04 14.20
C GLU A 460 -5.70 -22.70 12.85
N LEU A 461 -6.99 -22.76 12.49
CA LEU A 461 -7.42 -23.28 11.19
C LEU A 461 -6.76 -22.54 10.01
N MET A 462 -6.69 -21.21 10.08
CA MET A 462 -6.10 -20.39 9.01
C MET A 462 -4.57 -20.47 8.95
N CYS A 463 -3.91 -20.83 10.07
CA CYS A 463 -2.48 -21.08 10.20
C CYS A 463 -2.07 -22.52 9.84
N SER A 464 -3.00 -23.46 9.85
CA SER A 464 -2.69 -24.89 9.65
C SER A 464 -3.25 -25.49 8.36
N VAL A 465 -4.34 -24.93 7.82
CA VAL A 465 -4.97 -25.44 6.59
C VAL A 465 -4.70 -24.47 5.44
N PRO A 466 -4.01 -24.92 4.38
CA PRO A 466 -3.75 -24.11 3.22
C PRO A 466 -5.03 -23.54 2.60
N ASP A 467 -4.89 -22.34 2.05
CA ASP A 467 -5.91 -21.65 1.27
C ASP A 467 -7.20 -21.20 1.97
N LEU A 468 -7.43 -21.52 3.26
CA LEU A 468 -8.60 -21.01 3.99
C LEU A 468 -8.62 -19.48 4.11
N LEU A 469 -9.76 -18.86 3.78
CA LEU A 469 -9.97 -17.43 3.96
C LEU A 469 -10.53 -17.12 5.36
N ALA A 470 -10.36 -15.87 5.79
CA ALA A 470 -10.93 -15.37 7.05
C ALA A 470 -12.46 -15.52 7.14
N ARG A 471 -13.18 -15.56 6.01
CA ARG A 471 -14.62 -15.87 5.96
C ARG A 471 -14.88 -17.34 6.27
N ASP A 472 -14.08 -18.23 5.68
CA ASP A 472 -14.31 -19.67 5.69
C ASP A 472 -14.07 -20.23 7.09
N VAL A 473 -12.99 -19.80 7.77
CA VAL A 473 -12.73 -20.17 9.17
C VAL A 473 -13.81 -19.70 10.14
N LYS A 474 -14.48 -18.57 9.87
CA LYS A 474 -15.62 -18.11 10.69
C LYS A 474 -16.83 -19.02 10.53
N LEU A 475 -17.09 -19.48 9.31
CA LEU A 475 -18.16 -20.43 9.02
C LEU A 475 -17.86 -21.80 9.63
N LEU A 476 -16.61 -22.27 9.52
CA LEU A 476 -16.16 -23.53 10.11
C LEU A 476 -16.32 -23.52 11.63
N VAL A 477 -15.74 -22.54 12.32
CA VAL A 477 -15.82 -22.42 13.79
C VAL A 477 -17.26 -22.22 14.26
N GLY A 478 -18.04 -21.40 13.54
CA GLY A 478 -19.46 -21.19 13.83
C GLY A 478 -20.33 -22.43 13.60
N SER A 479 -19.91 -23.33 12.72
CA SER A 479 -20.58 -24.62 12.48
C SER A 479 -20.12 -25.74 13.43
N GLY A 480 -19.16 -25.44 14.32
CA GLY A 480 -18.63 -26.38 15.32
C GLY A 480 -17.32 -27.07 14.92
N CYS A 481 -16.81 -26.83 13.71
CA CYS A 481 -15.51 -27.35 13.27
C CYS A 481 -14.38 -26.41 13.72
N ARG A 482 -13.68 -26.78 14.80
CA ARG A 482 -12.74 -25.89 15.50
C ARG A 482 -11.25 -26.19 15.30
N THR A 483 -10.91 -27.40 14.86
CA THR A 483 -9.51 -27.82 14.72
C THR A 483 -9.23 -28.37 13.31
N PRO A 484 -7.97 -28.31 12.84
CA PRO A 484 -7.59 -28.91 11.54
C PRO A 484 -7.91 -30.41 11.48
N GLN A 485 -7.74 -31.14 12.58
CA GLN A 485 -8.05 -32.57 12.66
C GLN A 485 -9.56 -32.82 12.52
N THR A 486 -10.39 -32.06 13.23
CA THR A 486 -11.86 -32.17 13.08
C THR A 486 -12.32 -31.87 11.65
N LEU A 487 -11.66 -30.93 10.97
CA LEU A 487 -11.92 -30.66 9.56
C LEU A 487 -11.52 -31.85 8.68
N ALA A 488 -10.33 -32.41 8.86
CA ALA A 488 -9.83 -33.57 8.12
C ALA A 488 -10.73 -34.81 8.27
N ASP A 489 -11.32 -35.01 9.45
CA ASP A 489 -12.17 -36.17 9.77
C ASP A 489 -13.66 -35.97 9.42
N SER A 490 -14.04 -34.78 8.94
CA SER A 490 -15.44 -34.44 8.68
C SER A 490 -16.00 -35.11 7.42
N ASP A 491 -17.25 -35.56 7.47
CA ASP A 491 -18.02 -35.92 6.27
C ASP A 491 -18.46 -34.65 5.52
N PRO A 492 -18.14 -34.51 4.20
CA PRO A 492 -18.49 -33.31 3.43
C PRO A 492 -19.97 -32.96 3.43
N ASN A 493 -20.88 -33.95 3.46
CA ASN A 493 -22.32 -33.67 3.47
C ASN A 493 -22.77 -33.06 4.80
N SER A 494 -22.31 -33.66 5.90
CA SER A 494 -22.68 -33.29 7.26
C SER A 494 -22.10 -31.94 7.64
N LEU A 495 -20.85 -31.67 7.25
CA LEU A 495 -20.22 -30.36 7.43
C LEU A 495 -20.90 -29.27 6.59
N HIS A 496 -21.23 -29.55 5.33
CA HIS A 496 -21.98 -28.61 4.48
C HIS A 496 -23.34 -28.24 5.07
N LYS A 497 -24.11 -29.22 5.56
CA LYS A 497 -25.39 -28.95 6.24
C LYS A 497 -25.20 -28.08 7.49
N SER A 498 -24.16 -28.32 8.27
CA SER A 498 -23.86 -27.57 9.49
C SER A 498 -23.44 -26.13 9.18
N ILE A 499 -22.63 -25.92 8.13
CA ILE A 499 -22.24 -24.60 7.63
C ILE A 499 -23.46 -23.84 7.09
N LEU A 500 -24.33 -24.47 6.31
CA LEU A 500 -25.55 -23.83 5.81
C LEU A 500 -26.50 -23.44 6.96
N ARG A 501 -26.62 -24.28 7.99
CA ARG A 501 -27.40 -23.95 9.20
C ARG A 501 -26.81 -22.76 9.95
N PHE A 502 -25.49 -22.68 10.07
CA PHE A 502 -24.84 -21.52 10.67
C PHE A 502 -24.98 -20.27 9.79
N ALA A 503 -24.85 -20.39 8.46
CA ALA A 503 -24.88 -19.30 7.50
C ALA A 503 -26.16 -18.46 7.56
N VAL A 504 -27.31 -19.06 7.91
CA VAL A 504 -28.60 -18.35 8.03
C VAL A 504 -28.76 -17.59 9.36
N THR A 505 -27.91 -17.85 10.36
CA THR A 505 -27.91 -17.11 11.63
C THR A 505 -27.48 -15.65 11.44
N SER A 506 -27.67 -14.80 12.44
CA SER A 506 -27.18 -13.42 12.40
C SER A 506 -25.66 -13.33 12.25
N ASP A 507 -24.92 -14.23 12.91
CA ASP A 507 -23.46 -14.24 12.88
C ASP A 507 -22.92 -14.89 11.60
N GLY A 508 -23.58 -15.92 11.08
CA GLY A 508 -23.28 -16.50 9.76
C GLY A 508 -23.50 -15.51 8.62
N ARG A 509 -24.64 -14.79 8.60
CA ARG A 509 -24.89 -13.72 7.60
C ARG A 509 -23.86 -12.60 7.70
N ARG A 510 -23.41 -12.26 8.91
CA ARG A 510 -22.35 -11.26 9.13
C ARG A 510 -20.98 -11.75 8.65
N ALA A 511 -20.68 -13.05 8.79
CA ALA A 511 -19.47 -13.65 8.24
C ALA A 511 -19.49 -13.62 6.71
N LEU A 512 -20.64 -13.92 6.09
CA LEU A 512 -20.82 -13.91 4.63
C LEU A 512 -20.84 -12.51 4.01
N ARG A 513 -21.27 -11.49 4.74
CA ARG A 513 -21.39 -10.09 4.26
C ARG A 513 -22.14 -9.98 2.92
N GLY A 514 -23.22 -10.76 2.78
CA GLY A 514 -24.05 -10.78 1.56
C GLY A 514 -23.54 -11.71 0.45
N ALA A 515 -22.39 -12.38 0.63
CA ALA A 515 -21.96 -13.45 -0.26
C ALA A 515 -22.81 -14.72 -0.08
N GLN A 516 -22.84 -15.58 -1.11
CA GLN A 516 -23.46 -16.90 -1.00
C GLN A 516 -22.65 -17.81 -0.07
N PRO A 517 -23.30 -18.74 0.66
CA PRO A 517 -22.61 -19.79 1.40
C PRO A 517 -21.72 -20.64 0.49
N PRO A 518 -20.62 -21.22 1.01
CA PRO A 518 -19.73 -22.08 0.24
C PRO A 518 -20.48 -23.32 -0.28
N GLU A 519 -20.10 -23.76 -1.47
CA GLU A 519 -20.66 -24.96 -2.06
C GLU A 519 -19.99 -26.21 -1.48
N LYS A 520 -20.61 -27.37 -1.69
CA LYS A 520 -20.07 -28.65 -1.22
C LYS A 520 -18.69 -28.97 -1.81
N ALA A 521 -18.37 -28.45 -3.00
CA ALA A 521 -17.06 -28.59 -3.62
C ALA A 521 -15.96 -27.89 -2.81
N ASP A 522 -16.22 -26.65 -2.36
CA ASP A 522 -15.29 -25.88 -1.53
C ASP A 522 -14.98 -26.61 -0.21
N ILE A 523 -16.00 -27.22 0.40
CA ILE A 523 -15.86 -27.95 1.65
C ILE A 523 -15.01 -29.20 1.49
N ARG A 524 -15.17 -29.93 0.37
CA ARG A 524 -14.30 -31.08 0.08
C ARG A 524 -12.85 -30.64 -0.04
N GLN A 525 -12.61 -29.55 -0.77
CA GLN A 525 -11.27 -29.00 -0.92
C GLN A 525 -10.65 -28.61 0.43
N TRP A 526 -11.43 -28.05 1.36
CA TRP A 526 -10.93 -27.73 2.71
C TRP A 526 -10.58 -28.97 3.54
N ILE A 527 -11.38 -30.04 3.43
CA ILE A 527 -11.12 -31.33 4.09
C ILE A 527 -9.85 -31.96 3.52
N ASP A 528 -9.70 -31.94 2.19
CA ASP A 528 -8.52 -32.48 1.50
C ASP A 528 -7.25 -31.70 1.87
N ASN A 529 -7.33 -30.36 1.94
CA ASN A 529 -6.23 -29.51 2.37
C ASN A 529 -5.84 -29.71 3.84
N ALA A 530 -6.79 -30.08 4.70
CA ALA A 530 -6.53 -30.41 6.09
C ALA A 530 -5.89 -31.80 6.27
N ASN A 531 -5.94 -32.66 5.23
CA ASN A 531 -5.41 -34.02 5.25
C ASN A 531 -4.53 -34.32 4.01
N PRO A 532 -3.31 -33.75 3.94
CA PRO A 532 -2.44 -33.90 2.78
C PRO A 532 -2.05 -35.37 2.46
N GLY A 533 -2.20 -36.29 3.42
CA GLY A 533 -1.97 -37.73 3.22
C GLY A 533 -3.06 -38.48 2.45
N ARG A 534 -4.25 -37.89 2.25
CA ARG A 534 -5.37 -38.52 1.52
C ARG A 534 -5.36 -38.19 0.02
N SER A 535 -4.71 -37.09 -0.37
CA SER A 535 -4.65 -36.59 -1.75
C SER A 535 -3.67 -37.35 -2.66
N VAL A 536 -2.94 -38.35 -2.14
CA VAL A 536 -1.92 -39.13 -2.87
C VAL A 536 -2.42 -40.53 -3.26
N ALA A 537 -3.64 -40.92 -2.86
CA ALA A 537 -4.18 -42.27 -3.07
C ALA A 537 -5.49 -42.32 -3.89
N ALA A 538 -5.73 -41.34 -4.78
CA ALA A 538 -6.86 -41.35 -5.70
C ALA A 538 -6.40 -41.36 -7.16
#